data_AF-A0A3A4RCB2-F1
#
_entry.id   AF-A0A3A4RCB2-F1
#
_cell.length_a   1.000
_cell.length_b   1.000
_cell.length_c   1.000
_cell.angle_alpha   90.00
_cell.angle_beta   90.00
_cell.angle_gamma   90.00
#
_symmetry.space_group_name_H-M   'P 1'
#
loop_
_entity.id
_entity.type
_entity.pdbx_description
1 polymer ?
#
loop_
_entity_poly.entity_id
_entity_poly.type
_entity_poly.pdbx_seq_one_letter_code
_entity_poly.pdbx_strand_id
1 'polypeptide(L)'
;MINYYDGALLRIMRAPSLTVLSIIILIIFSSTCLAIPQADGKFDPSEGYTIGYNVNFSVEGTGPVSDQGQLWLYIDPIFNDLYVAFIQPLTIVDNTYGANTIGWPGNNHKFKHLHKSDQAQFVITNEAGNVVLDFFIDYLEEITSGTTYESTGPAGKDGKMNVGNASSIKAWGTSLEYNFNTLGFVLTTNSPATNNLYDPNPAFPGWIFEVVYEVQIDGELFDVYGVGDVRVPLVHDSPTKLGGDKVFYIDKELIVPEPLTIILMSIGSALLCIFRRKK
;
A
#
# COMPACT_ATOMS: atom_id res chain seq x y z
N MET A 1 -49.12 -72.74 -18.80
CA MET A 1 -50.14 -72.13 -17.91
C MET A 1 -49.41 -71.10 -17.05
N ILE A 2 -49.60 -69.80 -17.30
CA ILE A 2 -50.43 -68.85 -16.48
C ILE A 2 -49.57 -68.30 -15.32
N ASN A 3 -49.24 -67.01 -15.10
CA ASN A 3 -49.67 -65.66 -15.53
C ASN A 3 -48.45 -64.70 -15.36
N TYR A 4 -48.16 -63.66 -16.15
CA TYR A 4 -48.82 -62.35 -16.46
C TYR A 4 -48.65 -61.22 -15.41
N TYR A 5 -48.26 -60.03 -15.93
CA TYR A 5 -48.20 -58.65 -15.40
C TYR A 5 -46.88 -58.20 -14.74
N ASP A 6 -46.06 -57.34 -15.38
CA ASP A 6 -46.21 -55.92 -15.80
C ASP A 6 -45.97 -54.93 -14.65
N GLY A 7 -45.06 -53.97 -14.84
CA GLY A 7 -44.79 -52.96 -13.81
C GLY A 7 -43.42 -52.25 -13.88
N ALA A 8 -43.43 -51.09 -14.53
CA ALA A 8 -42.61 -49.91 -14.22
C ALA A 8 -41.10 -49.93 -14.46
N LEU A 9 -40.73 -49.45 -15.65
CA LEU A 9 -39.58 -48.58 -15.89
C LEU A 9 -39.46 -47.50 -14.80
N LEU A 10 -38.51 -47.66 -13.88
CA LEU A 10 -37.97 -46.54 -13.11
C LEU A 10 -36.48 -46.38 -13.47
N ARG A 11 -36.21 -45.55 -14.50
CA ARG A 11 -34.87 -45.02 -14.74
C ARG A 11 -34.46 -44.19 -13.53
N ILE A 12 -33.68 -44.78 -12.63
CA ILE A 12 -32.95 -44.02 -11.61
C ILE A 12 -31.88 -43.22 -12.36
N MET A 13 -32.21 -41.99 -12.73
CA MET A 13 -31.19 -40.97 -13.01
C MET A 13 -30.44 -40.76 -11.71
N ARG A 14 -29.24 -41.35 -11.61
CA ARG A 14 -28.28 -41.01 -10.57
C ARG A 14 -27.89 -39.55 -10.78
N ALA A 15 -28.55 -38.65 -10.04
CA ALA A 15 -28.06 -37.30 -9.87
C ALA A 15 -26.62 -37.40 -9.33
N PRO A 16 -25.61 -36.76 -9.94
CA PRO A 16 -24.30 -36.69 -9.34
C PRO A 16 -24.47 -36.09 -7.94
N SER A 17 -23.89 -36.78 -6.95
CA SER A 17 -24.06 -36.46 -5.54
C SER A 17 -23.64 -35.01 -5.28
N LEU A 18 -24.43 -34.31 -4.47
CA LEU A 18 -24.21 -32.91 -4.05
C LEU A 18 -22.78 -32.64 -3.53
N THR A 19 -22.07 -33.68 -3.11
CA THR A 19 -20.67 -33.65 -2.69
C THR A 19 -19.70 -33.19 -3.77
N VAL A 20 -19.92 -33.49 -5.04
CA VAL A 20 -18.99 -33.09 -6.12
C VAL A 20 -19.15 -31.59 -6.46
N LEU A 21 -20.37 -31.06 -6.35
CA LEU A 21 -20.64 -29.63 -6.59
C LEU A 21 -20.12 -28.74 -5.45
N SER A 22 -20.11 -29.24 -4.21
CA SER A 22 -19.54 -28.51 -3.06
C SER A 22 -18.02 -28.40 -3.11
N ILE A 23 -17.31 -29.37 -3.71
CA ILE A 23 -15.85 -29.33 -3.85
C ILE A 23 -15.45 -28.34 -4.96
N ILE A 24 -16.21 -28.24 -6.05
CA ILE A 24 -15.93 -27.29 -7.14
C ILE A 24 -16.17 -25.83 -6.71
N ILE A 25 -17.18 -25.56 -5.88
CA ILE A 25 -17.42 -24.21 -5.35
C ILE A 25 -16.36 -23.79 -4.31
N LEU A 26 -15.75 -24.72 -3.57
CA LEU A 26 -14.64 -24.40 -2.67
C LEU A 26 -13.34 -24.06 -3.43
N ILE A 27 -13.14 -24.65 -4.61
CA ILE A 27 -11.96 -24.42 -5.46
C ILE A 27 -12.06 -23.09 -6.23
N ILE A 28 -13.27 -22.60 -6.55
CA ILE A 28 -13.45 -21.33 -7.26
C ILE A 28 -13.25 -20.10 -6.34
N PHE A 29 -13.20 -20.28 -5.01
CA PHE A 29 -12.95 -19.21 -4.03
C PHE A 29 -11.60 -19.27 -3.32
N SER A 30 -10.69 -20.17 -3.69
CA SER A 30 -9.42 -20.35 -2.98
C SER A 30 -8.22 -20.39 -3.93
N SER A 31 -8.06 -19.36 -4.75
CA SER A 31 -6.79 -19.13 -5.46
C SER A 31 -6.57 -17.65 -5.80
N THR A 32 -7.00 -16.70 -4.96
CA THR A 32 -6.04 -15.63 -4.67
C THR A 32 -4.98 -16.31 -3.82
N CYS A 33 -3.90 -16.78 -4.45
CA CYS A 33 -2.62 -16.71 -3.78
C CYS A 33 -2.61 -15.33 -3.11
N LEU A 34 -2.71 -15.27 -1.77
CA LEU A 34 -2.63 -14.01 -1.06
C LEU A 34 -1.22 -13.53 -1.37
N ALA A 35 -1.10 -12.58 -2.30
CA ALA A 35 0.18 -11.94 -2.56
C ALA A 35 0.64 -11.35 -1.22
N ILE A 36 1.91 -11.58 -0.90
CA ILE A 36 2.56 -10.90 0.21
C ILE A 36 3.12 -9.62 -0.41
N PRO A 37 2.81 -8.43 0.15
CA PRO A 37 3.34 -7.19 -0.39
C PRO A 37 4.86 -7.19 -0.45
N GLN A 38 5.41 -6.43 -1.38
CA GLN A 38 6.84 -6.19 -1.44
C GLN A 38 7.10 -4.74 -1.05
N ALA A 39 8.09 -4.48 -0.20
CA ALA A 39 8.53 -3.12 0.07
C ALA A 39 9.55 -2.71 -0.98
N ASP A 40 9.08 -2.42 -2.20
CA ASP A 40 9.92 -2.12 -3.36
C ASP A 40 9.78 -0.66 -3.85
N GLY A 41 8.88 0.11 -3.24
CA GLY A 41 8.61 1.50 -3.58
C GLY A 41 7.42 1.70 -4.52
N LYS A 42 6.76 0.62 -4.96
CA LYS A 42 5.55 0.67 -5.78
C LYS A 42 4.35 0.14 -5.00
N PHE A 43 3.54 1.06 -4.48
CA PHE A 43 2.24 0.68 -3.95
C PHE A 43 1.33 0.10 -5.04
N ASP A 44 0.93 -1.15 -4.87
CA ASP A 44 -0.07 -1.82 -5.68
C ASP A 44 -1.16 -2.42 -4.79
N PRO A 45 -2.42 -1.97 -4.90
CA PRO A 45 -3.50 -2.50 -4.06
C PRO A 45 -3.79 -3.99 -4.32
N SER A 46 -3.27 -4.57 -5.40
CA SER A 46 -3.38 -6.01 -5.68
C SER A 46 -2.32 -6.87 -4.99
N GLU A 47 -1.29 -6.26 -4.37
CA GLU A 47 -0.18 -6.98 -3.72
C GLU A 47 -0.50 -7.49 -2.31
N GLY A 48 -1.76 -7.38 -1.87
CA GLY A 48 -2.23 -8.05 -0.65
C GLY A 48 -2.34 -7.15 0.57
N TYR A 49 -2.18 -5.84 0.44
CA TYR A 49 -2.56 -4.89 1.49
C TYR A 49 -4.02 -5.10 1.94
N THR A 50 -4.23 -5.28 3.24
CA THR A 50 -5.53 -5.68 3.81
C THR A 50 -6.24 -4.60 4.61
N ILE A 51 -5.50 -3.63 5.14
CA ILE A 51 -6.02 -2.56 5.99
C ILE A 51 -5.59 -1.23 5.39
N GLY A 52 -6.54 -0.40 4.98
CA GLY A 52 -6.26 0.93 4.43
C GLY A 52 -6.78 2.02 5.35
N TYR A 53 -6.06 3.13 5.44
CA TYR A 53 -6.49 4.35 6.11
C TYR A 53 -6.30 5.56 5.20
N ASN A 54 -7.25 6.49 5.24
CA ASN A 54 -7.02 7.86 4.80
C ASN A 54 -6.30 8.61 5.92
N VAL A 55 -5.26 9.37 5.60
CA VAL A 55 -4.44 10.10 6.58
C VAL A 55 -4.62 11.59 6.37
N ASN A 56 -5.04 12.29 7.43
CA ASN A 56 -5.21 13.74 7.44
C ASN A 56 -3.90 14.42 7.86
N PHE A 57 -3.60 15.53 7.20
CA PHE A 57 -2.36 16.26 7.40
C PHE A 57 -2.58 17.75 7.66
N SER A 58 -1.57 18.37 8.25
CA SER A 58 -1.34 19.80 8.17
C SER A 58 0.03 20.10 7.56
N VAL A 59 0.12 21.17 6.78
CA VAL A 59 1.38 21.62 6.20
C VAL A 59 1.91 22.81 6.99
N GLU A 60 3.23 22.84 7.22
CA GLU A 60 3.91 23.94 7.91
C GLU A 60 3.58 25.29 7.28
N GLY A 61 3.07 26.23 8.09
CA GLY A 61 2.68 27.57 7.63
C GLY A 61 1.33 27.64 6.91
N THR A 62 0.76 26.51 6.46
CA THR A 62 -0.54 26.46 5.76
C THR A 62 -1.67 25.95 6.66
N GLY A 63 -1.37 25.02 7.57
CA GLY A 63 -2.35 24.38 8.44
C GLY A 63 -2.99 23.14 7.81
N PRO A 64 -4.14 22.67 8.33
CA PRO A 64 -4.81 21.46 7.84
C PRO A 64 -5.13 21.53 6.35
N VAL A 65 -4.94 20.40 5.65
CA VAL A 65 -5.23 20.26 4.23
C VAL A 65 -6.45 19.35 4.00
N SER A 66 -7.18 19.57 2.90
CA SER A 66 -8.37 18.77 2.58
C SER A 66 -8.04 17.41 1.99
N ASP A 67 -6.94 17.32 1.24
CA ASP A 67 -6.56 16.11 0.53
C ASP A 67 -5.80 15.19 1.47
N GLN A 68 -6.22 13.93 1.48
CA GLN A 68 -5.73 12.92 2.39
C GLN A 68 -4.68 12.07 1.69
N GLY A 69 -3.65 11.65 2.43
CA GLY A 69 -2.80 10.55 1.99
C GLY A 69 -3.42 9.20 2.31
N GLN A 70 -2.69 8.14 2.00
CA GLN A 70 -3.11 6.79 2.29
C GLN A 70 -2.04 6.04 3.07
N LEU A 71 -2.47 5.21 4.02
CA LEU A 71 -1.63 4.30 4.77
C LEU A 71 -2.22 2.90 4.67
N TRP A 72 -1.48 1.98 4.08
CA TRP A 72 -1.90 0.60 3.86
C TRP A 72 -1.04 -0.37 4.65
N LEU A 73 -1.66 -1.34 5.29
CA LEU A 73 -1.02 -2.34 6.12
C LEU A 73 -1.37 -3.76 5.67
N TYR A 74 -0.39 -4.64 5.79
CA TYR A 74 -0.56 -6.09 5.77
C TYR A 74 0.24 -6.70 6.91
N ILE A 75 -0.35 -7.69 7.58
CA ILE A 75 0.31 -8.43 8.65
C ILE A 75 0.39 -9.87 8.18
N ASP A 76 1.60 -10.38 8.01
CA ASP A 76 1.84 -11.77 7.62
C ASP A 76 1.30 -12.70 8.71
N PRO A 77 0.35 -13.61 8.39
CA PRO A 77 -0.28 -14.46 9.41
C PRO A 77 0.65 -15.56 9.95
N ILE A 78 1.82 -15.78 9.34
CA ILE A 78 2.80 -16.79 9.73
C ILE A 78 3.88 -16.16 10.59
N PHE A 79 4.47 -15.07 10.13
CA PHE A 79 5.63 -14.44 10.77
C PHE A 79 5.29 -13.17 11.56
N ASN A 80 4.05 -12.67 11.46
CA ASN A 80 3.62 -11.36 11.96
C ASN A 80 4.40 -10.18 11.38
N ASP A 81 5.14 -10.38 10.28
CA ASP A 81 5.82 -9.32 9.57
C ASP A 81 4.80 -8.26 9.15
N LEU A 82 5.10 -7.01 9.48
CA LEU A 82 4.27 -5.87 9.17
C LEU A 82 4.79 -5.20 7.91
N TYR A 83 3.93 -5.12 6.90
CA TYR A 83 4.18 -4.37 5.67
C TYR A 83 3.36 -3.09 5.71
N VAL A 84 3.99 -1.98 5.41
CA VAL A 84 3.39 -0.65 5.43
C VAL A 84 3.68 0.02 4.10
N ALA A 85 2.66 0.58 3.47
CA ALA A 85 2.80 1.53 2.37
C ALA A 85 2.17 2.86 2.76
N PHE A 86 2.93 3.93 2.61
CA PHE A 86 2.47 5.30 2.83
C PHE A 86 2.54 6.07 1.52
N ILE A 87 1.42 6.66 1.12
CA ILE A 87 1.25 7.40 -0.13
C ILE A 87 0.80 8.81 0.21
N GLN A 88 1.59 9.81 -0.22
CA GLN A 88 1.24 11.21 -0.05
C GLN A 88 0.29 11.69 -1.15
N PRO A 89 -0.61 12.65 -0.85
CA PRO A 89 -1.47 13.21 -1.88
C PRO A 89 -0.65 14.07 -2.84
N LEU A 90 -0.93 13.92 -4.14
CA LEU A 90 -0.28 14.64 -5.24
C LEU A 90 -0.42 16.17 -5.16
N THR A 91 -1.33 16.68 -4.32
CA THR A 91 -1.51 18.11 -4.07
C THR A 91 -0.55 18.66 -3.02
N ILE A 92 0.12 17.81 -2.24
CA ILE A 92 1.18 18.19 -1.29
C ILE A 92 2.56 18.03 -1.94
N VAL A 93 2.85 16.86 -2.52
CA VAL A 93 4.15 16.53 -3.12
C VAL A 93 3.97 15.49 -4.22
N ASP A 94 4.86 15.49 -5.21
CA ASP A 94 4.89 14.49 -6.29
C ASP A 94 6.30 14.31 -6.86
N ASN A 95 6.46 13.30 -7.71
CA ASN A 95 7.67 13.05 -8.49
C ASN A 95 7.71 13.82 -9.82
N THR A 96 7.06 15.00 -9.91
CA THR A 96 7.19 15.89 -11.08
C THR A 96 8.20 16.99 -10.79
N TYR A 97 9.26 17.09 -11.60
CA TYR A 97 10.35 18.06 -11.39
C TYR A 97 10.91 18.60 -12.71
N GLY A 98 11.59 19.75 -12.62
CA GLY A 98 12.20 20.41 -13.77
C GLY A 98 11.16 21.14 -14.61
N ALA A 99 11.26 21.00 -15.93
CA ALA A 99 10.36 21.63 -16.90
C ALA A 99 8.93 21.04 -16.88
N ASN A 100 8.76 19.83 -16.34
CA ASN A 100 7.52 19.06 -16.37
C ASN A 100 6.78 19.07 -15.02
N THR A 101 7.09 20.04 -14.16
CA THR A 101 6.41 20.22 -12.85
C THR A 101 4.94 20.54 -13.02
N ILE A 102 4.10 20.02 -12.12
CA ILE A 102 2.65 20.25 -12.14
C ILE A 102 2.17 20.79 -10.79
N GLY A 103 1.49 21.94 -10.83
CA GLY A 103 0.90 22.55 -9.63
C GLY A 103 1.91 23.13 -8.63
N TRP A 104 3.20 23.16 -8.97
CA TRP A 104 4.25 23.71 -8.11
C TRP A 104 4.33 25.25 -8.22
N PRO A 105 4.34 26.00 -7.11
CA PRO A 105 4.47 27.45 -7.13
C PRO A 105 5.69 27.92 -7.94
N GLY A 106 5.44 28.73 -8.97
CA GLY A 106 6.48 29.26 -9.85
C GLY A 106 7.24 28.20 -10.68
N ASN A 107 6.71 26.98 -10.82
CA ASN A 107 7.35 25.86 -11.56
C ASN A 107 8.79 25.58 -11.09
N ASN A 108 9.02 25.73 -9.78
CA ASN A 108 10.36 25.71 -9.20
C ASN A 108 10.73 24.39 -8.51
N HIS A 109 9.94 23.33 -8.66
CA HIS A 109 10.33 22.04 -8.11
C HIS A 109 11.40 21.37 -8.97
N LYS A 110 12.47 20.91 -8.33
CA LYS A 110 13.70 20.42 -8.97
C LYS A 110 14.04 19.07 -8.35
N PHE A 111 14.72 18.22 -9.11
CA PHE A 111 15.17 16.91 -8.64
C PHE A 111 15.92 16.98 -7.30
N LYS A 112 16.76 18.02 -7.11
CA LYS A 112 17.50 18.27 -5.86
C LYS A 112 16.64 18.50 -4.61
N HIS A 113 15.33 18.74 -4.75
CA HIS A 113 14.42 18.88 -3.62
C HIS A 113 14.07 17.49 -3.08
N LEU A 114 13.85 16.53 -3.97
CA LEU A 114 13.49 15.15 -3.61
C LEU A 114 14.66 14.34 -3.02
N HIS A 115 15.89 14.54 -3.49
CA HIS A 115 17.01 13.64 -3.12
C HIS A 115 17.95 14.17 -2.01
N LYS A 116 17.62 15.31 -1.39
CA LYS A 116 18.55 15.98 -0.46
C LYS A 116 18.14 15.97 1.01
N SER A 117 16.84 15.87 1.29
CA SER A 117 16.32 16.01 2.65
C SER A 117 14.94 15.39 2.85
N ASP A 118 14.30 14.87 1.80
CA ASP A 118 12.94 14.37 1.93
C ASP A 118 12.96 13.02 2.65
N GLN A 119 12.07 12.87 3.62
CA GLN A 119 12.02 11.71 4.50
C GLN A 119 10.68 11.61 5.22
N ALA A 120 10.28 10.40 5.59
CA ALA A 120 9.06 10.15 6.35
C ALA A 120 9.38 9.45 7.68
N GLN A 121 8.82 9.98 8.78
CA GLN A 121 8.86 9.35 10.09
C GLN A 121 7.78 8.27 10.20
N PHE A 122 8.12 7.09 10.68
CA PHE A 122 7.19 6.03 11.05
C PHE A 122 7.29 5.75 12.54
N VAL A 123 6.14 5.72 13.21
CA VAL A 123 6.02 5.33 14.62
C VAL A 123 5.05 4.17 14.73
N ILE A 124 5.53 3.07 15.29
CA ILE A 124 4.79 1.81 15.42
C ILE A 124 4.67 1.44 16.89
N THR A 125 3.46 1.06 17.29
CA THR A 125 3.17 0.52 18.62
C THR A 125 2.73 -0.94 18.55
N ASN A 126 2.91 -1.68 19.64
CA ASN A 126 2.22 -2.94 19.86
C ASN A 126 0.79 -2.71 20.42
N GLU A 127 -0.04 -3.75 20.55
CA GLU A 127 -1.41 -3.60 21.09
C GLU A 127 -1.45 -3.18 22.57
N ALA A 128 -0.34 -3.32 23.30
CA ALA A 128 -0.20 -2.76 24.65
C ALA A 128 0.04 -1.23 24.65
N GLY A 129 0.15 -0.61 23.47
CA GLY A 129 0.36 0.83 23.29
C GLY A 129 1.81 1.27 23.51
N ASN A 130 2.77 0.35 23.57
CA ASN A 130 4.19 0.70 23.66
C ASN A 130 4.75 0.98 22.28
N VAL A 131 5.50 2.08 22.13
CA VAL A 131 6.26 2.37 20.91
C VAL A 131 7.40 1.34 20.81
N VAL A 132 7.34 0.49 19.78
CA VAL A 132 8.36 -0.54 19.51
C VAL A 132 9.37 -0.07 18.46
N LEU A 133 8.94 0.82 17.57
CA LEU A 133 9.78 1.44 16.56
C LEU A 133 9.38 2.90 16.36
N ASP A 134 10.39 3.76 16.23
CA ASP A 134 10.27 5.16 15.79
C ASP A 134 11.50 5.44 14.92
N PHE A 135 11.29 5.69 13.63
CA PHE A 135 12.37 5.89 12.68
C PHE A 135 11.96 6.77 11.51
N PHE A 136 12.94 7.22 10.74
CA PHE A 136 12.77 7.96 9.49
C PHE A 136 13.31 7.13 8.33
N ILE A 137 12.62 7.13 7.19
CA ILE A 137 13.12 6.59 5.92
C ILE A 137 13.52 7.76 5.02
N ASP A 138 14.76 7.75 4.55
CA ASP A 138 15.24 8.65 3.50
C ASP A 138 14.51 8.41 2.18
N TYR A 139 14.06 9.46 1.49
CA TYR A 139 13.31 9.29 0.25
C TYR A 139 14.20 8.81 -0.90
N LEU A 140 15.32 9.51 -1.12
CA LEU A 140 16.29 9.19 -2.15
C LEU A 140 17.62 9.87 -1.82
N GLU A 141 18.72 9.15 -1.90
CA GLU A 141 20.06 9.68 -1.69
C GLU A 141 20.92 9.48 -2.94
N GLU A 142 21.84 10.42 -3.18
CA GLU A 142 22.89 10.26 -4.19
C GLU A 142 24.04 9.41 -3.64
N ILE A 143 24.08 8.12 -4.00
CA ILE A 143 25.12 7.18 -3.54
C ILE A 143 26.44 7.42 -4.25
N THR A 144 26.37 7.56 -5.58
CA THR A 144 27.52 7.89 -6.42
C THR A 144 27.18 9.13 -7.22
N SER A 145 27.99 10.17 -7.05
CA SER A 145 27.75 11.49 -7.62
C SER A 145 27.36 11.42 -9.11
N GLY A 146 26.17 11.93 -9.42
CA GLY A 146 25.58 12.06 -10.74
C GLY A 146 25.13 10.76 -11.40
N THR A 147 25.16 9.62 -10.71
CA THR A 147 25.00 8.30 -11.37
C THR A 147 24.06 7.34 -10.66
N THR A 148 24.18 7.17 -9.36
CA THR A 148 23.37 6.19 -8.60
C THR A 148 22.60 6.90 -7.51
N TYR A 149 21.29 6.63 -7.48
CA TYR A 149 20.39 7.16 -6.46
C TYR A 149 19.54 6.03 -5.88
N GLU A 150 19.49 5.91 -4.56
CA GLU A 150 18.82 4.82 -3.84
C GLU A 150 18.25 5.36 -2.53
N SER A 151 17.20 4.74 -1.99
CA SER A 151 16.78 5.03 -0.62
C SER A 151 17.71 4.31 0.33
N THR A 152 18.42 5.06 1.16
CA THR A 152 19.31 4.46 2.17
C THR A 152 18.58 4.06 3.45
N GLY A 153 17.24 4.13 3.44
CA GLY A 153 16.36 3.58 4.45
C GLY A 153 16.56 4.24 5.83
N PRO A 154 16.42 3.48 6.93
CA PRO A 154 16.48 4.01 8.29
C PRO A 154 17.89 4.27 8.84
N ALA A 155 18.92 3.80 8.13
CA ALA A 155 20.33 4.02 8.47
C ALA A 155 21.03 4.98 7.50
N GLY A 156 20.26 5.58 6.60
CA GLY A 156 20.69 6.49 5.56
C GLY A 156 21.16 7.85 6.04
N LYS A 157 21.50 8.73 5.10
CA LYS A 157 21.92 10.10 5.42
C LYS A 157 20.85 10.86 6.20
N ASP A 158 19.63 10.88 5.68
CA ASP A 158 18.49 11.51 6.36
C ASP A 158 17.66 10.48 7.15
N GLY A 159 17.83 9.19 6.86
CA GLY A 159 17.31 8.09 7.67
C GLY A 159 17.80 8.13 9.11
N LYS A 160 16.93 7.75 10.05
CA LYS A 160 17.27 7.77 11.47
C LYS A 160 16.45 6.80 12.29
N MET A 161 17.08 6.09 13.23
CA MET A 161 16.39 5.40 14.32
C MET A 161 16.28 6.29 15.57
N ASN A 162 15.07 6.47 16.09
CA ASN A 162 14.82 7.09 17.40
C ASN A 162 14.53 6.05 18.48
N VAL A 163 13.75 5.01 18.16
CA VAL A 163 13.39 3.90 19.05
C VAL A 163 13.48 2.57 18.30
N GLY A 164 13.93 1.53 19.00
CA GLY A 164 14.05 0.16 18.48
C GLY A 164 15.38 -0.08 17.75
N ASN A 165 15.43 -1.16 16.97
CA ASN A 165 16.65 -1.61 16.30
C ASN A 165 16.46 -1.60 14.78
N ALA A 166 17.39 -0.99 14.04
CA ALA A 166 17.35 -0.92 12.58
C ALA A 166 17.30 -2.31 11.91
N SER A 167 17.88 -3.34 12.55
CA SER A 167 17.84 -4.71 12.02
C SER A 167 16.43 -5.32 11.98
N SER A 168 15.47 -4.74 12.70
CA SER A 168 14.08 -5.14 12.63
C SER A 168 13.31 -4.51 11.46
N ILE A 169 13.97 -3.67 10.66
CA ILE A 169 13.46 -3.16 9.39
C ILE A 169 14.08 -4.03 8.30
N LYS A 170 13.29 -4.95 7.75
CA LYS A 170 13.74 -6.02 6.84
C LYS A 170 13.93 -5.55 5.40
N ALA A 171 13.07 -4.64 4.96
CA ALA A 171 13.11 -4.06 3.62
C ALA A 171 12.46 -2.68 3.63
N TRP A 172 12.81 -1.84 2.66
CA TRP A 172 12.19 -0.56 2.39
C TRP A 172 12.32 -0.25 0.90
N GLY A 173 11.48 0.65 0.41
CA GLY A 173 11.57 1.18 -0.94
C GLY A 173 10.80 2.48 -1.08
N THR A 174 11.19 3.29 -2.05
CA THR A 174 10.47 4.53 -2.37
C THR A 174 10.15 4.62 -3.85
N SER A 175 9.08 5.33 -4.19
CA SER A 175 8.63 5.42 -5.59
C SER A 175 9.68 6.00 -6.55
N LEU A 176 10.52 6.93 -6.09
CA LEU A 176 11.55 7.51 -6.96
C LEU A 176 12.75 6.57 -7.13
N GLU A 177 13.10 5.81 -6.10
CA GLU A 177 14.04 4.69 -6.21
C GLU A 177 13.52 3.64 -7.19
N TYR A 178 12.26 3.22 -7.06
CA TYR A 178 11.63 2.28 -7.98
C TYR A 178 11.69 2.79 -9.43
N ASN A 179 11.34 4.05 -9.65
CA ASN A 179 11.43 4.69 -10.97
C ASN A 179 12.86 4.64 -11.55
N PHE A 180 13.88 4.83 -10.73
CA PHE A 180 15.27 4.88 -11.19
C PHE A 180 15.88 3.50 -11.38
N ASN A 181 15.67 2.59 -10.43
CA ASN A 181 16.42 1.35 -10.31
C ASN A 181 15.63 0.13 -10.80
N THR A 182 14.31 0.13 -10.61
CA THR A 182 13.46 -0.95 -11.12
C THR A 182 13.02 -0.70 -12.56
N LEU A 183 12.59 0.52 -12.88
CA LEU A 183 12.21 0.89 -14.25
C LEU A 183 13.41 1.32 -15.12
N GLY A 184 14.53 1.70 -14.50
CA GLY A 184 15.74 2.13 -15.21
C GLY A 184 15.71 3.59 -15.70
N PHE A 185 14.77 4.42 -15.23
CA PHE A 185 14.60 5.80 -15.68
C PHE A 185 15.34 6.79 -14.77
N VAL A 186 16.67 6.80 -14.82
CA VAL A 186 17.50 7.75 -14.06
C VAL A 186 17.45 9.14 -14.69
N LEU A 187 16.52 9.98 -14.21
CA LEU A 187 16.23 11.31 -14.75
C LEU A 187 16.55 12.41 -13.74
N THR A 188 17.74 13.03 -13.83
CA THR A 188 18.18 14.01 -12.81
C THR A 188 17.85 15.46 -13.15
N THR A 189 17.22 15.72 -14.31
CA THR A 189 16.89 17.09 -14.77
C THR A 189 15.38 17.34 -14.85
N ASN A 190 14.66 16.50 -15.58
CA ASN A 190 13.21 16.63 -15.75
C ASN A 190 12.58 15.25 -15.55
N SER A 191 11.50 15.19 -14.77
CA SER A 191 10.63 14.02 -14.72
C SER A 191 9.96 13.81 -16.09
N PRO A 192 9.31 12.67 -16.34
CA PRO A 192 8.44 12.52 -17.50
C PRO A 192 7.38 13.62 -17.56
N ALA A 193 7.03 14.04 -18.78
CA ALA A 193 5.92 14.98 -18.98
C ALA A 193 4.59 14.28 -18.69
N THR A 194 3.67 14.97 -18.03
CA THR A 194 2.29 14.52 -17.82
C THR A 194 1.33 15.72 -17.78
N ASN A 195 0.05 15.49 -17.52
CA ASN A 195 -0.97 16.53 -17.38
C ASN A 195 -1.49 16.61 -15.93
N ASN A 196 -2.46 17.50 -15.68
CA ASN A 196 -3.01 17.70 -14.34
C ASN A 196 -3.74 16.47 -13.74
N LEU A 197 -3.95 15.43 -14.53
CA LEU A 197 -4.51 14.14 -14.10
C LEU A 197 -3.43 13.07 -13.91
N TYR A 198 -2.16 13.42 -14.09
CA TYR A 198 -1.01 12.51 -14.02
C TYR A 198 -1.13 11.31 -14.98
N ASP A 199 -1.70 11.55 -16.17
CA ASP A 199 -1.80 10.53 -17.20
C ASP A 199 -0.43 9.91 -17.51
N PRO A 200 -0.33 8.57 -17.67
CA PRO A 200 0.94 7.91 -17.94
C PRO A 200 1.63 8.43 -19.20
N ASN A 201 2.95 8.63 -19.12
CA ASN A 201 3.75 9.00 -20.28
C ASN A 201 4.18 7.74 -21.07
N PRO A 202 3.80 7.59 -22.36
CA PRO A 202 4.16 6.40 -23.13
C PRO A 202 5.67 6.18 -23.32
N ALA A 203 6.49 7.23 -23.22
CA ALA A 203 7.94 7.11 -23.31
C ALA A 203 8.60 6.63 -21.99
N PHE A 204 7.87 6.74 -20.88
CA PHE A 204 8.30 6.33 -19.54
C PHE A 204 7.20 5.48 -18.88
N PRO A 205 6.87 4.32 -19.47
CA PRO A 205 5.76 3.50 -19.01
C PRO A 205 5.98 3.04 -17.56
N GLY A 206 4.94 3.17 -16.74
CA GLY A 206 4.97 2.74 -15.34
C GLY A 206 5.58 3.74 -14.37
N TRP A 207 6.03 4.93 -14.82
CA TRP A 207 6.52 5.97 -13.93
C TRP A 207 5.49 6.31 -12.84
N ILE A 208 5.92 6.29 -11.59
CA ILE A 208 5.10 6.57 -10.41
C ILE A 208 5.25 8.06 -10.05
N PHE A 209 4.14 8.80 -10.15
CA PHE A 209 4.13 10.24 -9.83
C PHE A 209 3.87 10.51 -8.37
N GLU A 210 3.17 9.61 -7.68
CA GLU A 210 2.97 9.65 -6.25
C GLU A 210 4.30 9.53 -5.51
N VAL A 211 4.41 10.21 -4.38
CA VAL A 211 5.48 9.95 -3.40
C VAL A 211 5.02 8.81 -2.51
N VAL A 212 5.69 7.67 -2.63
CA VAL A 212 5.42 6.44 -1.88
C VAL A 212 6.64 6.06 -1.05
N TYR A 213 6.38 5.66 0.19
CA TYR A 213 7.32 4.97 1.07
C TYR A 213 6.75 3.61 1.44
N GLU A 214 7.55 2.56 1.32
CA GLU A 214 7.20 1.22 1.77
C GLU A 214 8.23 0.68 2.74
N VAL A 215 7.77 -0.13 3.70
CA VAL A 215 8.64 -0.77 4.68
C VAL A 215 8.08 -2.12 5.12
N GLN A 216 8.97 -3.09 5.26
CA GLN A 216 8.72 -4.38 5.91
C GLN A 216 9.41 -4.39 7.27
N ILE A 217 8.66 -4.72 8.31
CA ILE A 217 9.09 -4.75 9.70
C ILE A 217 8.99 -6.18 10.22
N ASP A 218 10.00 -6.58 10.99
CA ASP A 218 10.08 -7.88 11.64
C ASP A 218 8.96 -8.11 12.64
N GLY A 219 8.19 -9.17 12.43
CA GLY A 219 7.07 -9.55 13.28
C GLY A 219 7.46 -9.96 14.69
N GLU A 220 8.71 -10.41 14.90
CA GLU A 220 9.22 -10.77 16.23
C GLU A 220 9.16 -9.59 17.22
N LEU A 221 9.19 -8.33 16.74
CA LEU A 221 9.08 -7.15 17.59
C LEU A 221 7.74 -7.02 18.33
N PHE A 222 6.70 -7.64 17.81
CA PHE A 222 5.35 -7.50 18.36
C PHE A 222 5.04 -8.57 19.42
N ASP A 223 5.88 -9.61 19.53
CA ASP A 223 5.77 -10.71 20.49
C ASP A 223 4.31 -11.22 20.62
N VAL A 224 3.87 -11.47 21.85
CA VAL A 224 2.50 -11.88 22.21
C VAL A 224 1.50 -10.73 22.14
N TYR A 225 1.95 -9.49 21.98
CA TYR A 225 1.09 -8.32 21.99
C TYR A 225 0.51 -8.01 20.61
N GLY A 226 1.14 -8.47 19.52
CA GLY A 226 0.67 -8.15 18.16
C GLY A 226 0.87 -6.69 17.77
N VAL A 227 0.55 -6.39 16.52
CA VAL A 227 0.68 -5.05 15.93
C VAL A 227 -0.42 -4.14 16.47
N GLY A 228 -0.06 -3.01 17.07
CA GLY A 228 -0.99 -2.00 17.53
C GLY A 228 -1.27 -0.96 16.45
N ASP A 229 -0.63 0.20 16.54
CA ASP A 229 -0.86 1.34 15.66
C ASP A 229 0.37 1.67 14.81
N VAL A 230 0.13 2.22 13.62
CA VAL A 230 1.14 2.75 12.71
C VAL A 230 0.78 4.18 12.39
N ARG A 231 1.71 5.11 12.64
CA ARG A 231 1.55 6.54 12.36
C ARG A 231 2.72 7.05 11.54
N VAL A 232 2.47 8.14 10.82
CA VAL A 232 3.48 8.87 10.06
C VAL A 232 3.59 10.30 10.58
N PRO A 233 4.15 10.55 11.78
CA PRO A 233 3.93 11.82 12.50
C PRO A 233 4.45 13.06 11.77
N LEU A 234 5.54 12.90 11.04
CA LEU A 234 6.24 13.96 10.34
C LEU A 234 6.73 13.44 8.99
N VAL A 235 6.48 14.21 7.95
CA VAL A 235 7.16 14.06 6.66
C VAL A 235 7.89 15.37 6.38
N HIS A 236 9.16 15.26 5.98
CA HIS A 236 9.93 16.38 5.50
C HIS A 236 9.85 16.37 3.97
N ASP A 237 9.27 17.42 3.40
CA ASP A 237 9.01 17.61 1.98
C ASP A 237 9.52 19.02 1.64
N SER A 238 10.76 19.17 1.16
CA SER A 238 11.41 20.48 1.07
C SER A 238 11.65 20.92 -0.38
N PRO A 239 10.74 21.72 -0.97
CA PRO A 239 9.49 22.26 -0.40
C PRO A 239 8.27 21.38 -0.70
N THR A 240 7.16 21.65 0.00
CA THR A 240 5.82 21.19 -0.41
C THR A 240 5.24 22.11 -1.50
N LYS A 241 4.25 21.63 -2.25
CA LYS A 241 3.46 22.43 -3.19
C LYS A 241 2.67 23.56 -2.52
N LEU A 242 2.32 23.38 -1.25
CA LEU A 242 1.51 24.30 -0.47
C LEU A 242 2.35 25.31 0.33
N GLY A 243 3.67 25.26 0.20
CA GLY A 243 4.62 26.03 1.00
C GLY A 243 5.07 25.30 2.26
N GLY A 244 6.16 25.78 2.87
CA GLY A 244 6.81 25.10 3.99
C GLY A 244 7.60 23.86 3.56
N ASP A 245 8.25 23.23 4.54
CA ASP A 245 9.14 22.08 4.33
C ASP A 245 8.65 20.80 5.04
N LYS A 246 7.53 20.87 5.76
CA LYS A 246 7.07 19.81 6.65
C LYS A 246 5.56 19.57 6.56
N VAL A 247 5.21 18.31 6.67
CA VAL A 247 3.84 17.80 6.75
C VAL A 247 3.68 17.06 8.08
N PHE A 248 2.67 17.44 8.86
CA PHE A 248 2.40 16.88 10.17
C PHE A 248 1.11 16.06 10.13
N TYR A 249 1.19 14.86 10.69
CA TYR A 249 0.03 14.01 10.94
C TYR A 249 -0.99 14.68 11.87
N ILE A 250 -2.27 14.55 11.54
CA ILE A 250 -3.38 14.92 12.44
C ILE A 250 -4.01 13.65 13.01
N ASP A 251 -4.62 12.86 12.13
CA ASP A 251 -5.28 11.61 12.44
C ASP A 251 -5.40 10.74 11.17
N LYS A 252 -6.02 9.56 11.31
CA LYS A 252 -6.33 8.67 10.21
C LYS A 252 -7.70 8.05 10.38
N GLU A 253 -8.36 7.79 9.25
CA GLU A 253 -9.70 7.21 9.18
C GLU A 253 -9.64 5.90 8.40
N LEU A 254 -10.28 4.84 8.91
CA LEU A 254 -10.28 3.54 8.23
C LEU A 254 -10.99 3.66 6.87
N ILE A 255 -10.36 3.17 5.81
CA ILE A 255 -10.99 3.04 4.50
C ILE A 255 -12.00 1.89 4.61
N VAL A 256 -13.27 2.25 4.73
CA VAL A 256 -14.37 1.28 4.76
C VAL A 256 -14.78 0.95 3.33
N PRO A 257 -14.79 -0.33 2.92
CA PRO A 257 -15.33 -0.72 1.62
C PRO A 257 -16.76 -0.21 1.48
N GLU A 258 -17.07 0.46 0.36
CA GLU A 258 -18.38 1.06 0.09
C GLU A 258 -19.54 0.12 0.49
N PRO A 259 -20.64 0.62 1.09
CA PRO A 259 -21.72 -0.20 1.65
C PRO A 259 -22.32 -1.23 0.69
N LEU A 260 -22.28 -0.95 -0.62
CA LEU A 260 -22.75 -1.88 -1.65
C LEU A 260 -21.93 -3.17 -1.71
N THR A 261 -20.63 -3.11 -1.43
CA THR A 261 -19.74 -4.28 -1.36
C THR A 261 -20.15 -5.19 -0.20
N ILE A 262 -20.52 -4.60 0.95
CA ILE A 262 -21.01 -5.32 2.13
C ILE A 262 -22.38 -5.97 1.85
N ILE A 263 -23.27 -5.26 1.13
CA ILE A 263 -24.59 -5.77 0.74
C ILE A 263 -24.45 -6.95 -0.24
N LEU A 264 -23.54 -6.87 -1.21
CA LEU A 264 -23.33 -7.96 -2.18
C LEU A 264 -22.79 -9.24 -1.51
N MET A 265 -21.85 -9.09 -0.55
CA MET A 265 -21.35 -10.23 0.24
C MET A 265 -22.42 -10.85 1.15
N SER A 266 -23.29 -10.03 1.75
CA SER A 266 -24.36 -10.51 2.63
C SER A 266 -25.49 -11.19 1.84
N ILE A 267 -25.84 -10.71 0.64
CA ILE A 267 -26.81 -11.35 -0.26
C ILE A 267 -26.29 -12.72 -0.75
N GLY A 268 -25.01 -12.81 -1.13
CA GLY A 268 -24.40 -14.09 -1.52
C GLY A 268 -24.47 -15.15 -0.42
N SER A 269 -24.23 -14.74 0.83
CA SER A 269 -24.32 -15.59 2.02
C SER A 269 -25.76 -16.02 2.34
N ALA A 270 -26.73 -15.12 2.17
CA ALA A 270 -28.14 -15.42 2.39
C ALA A 270 -28.71 -16.39 1.33
N LEU A 271 -28.32 -16.25 0.06
CA LEU A 271 -28.72 -17.16 -1.01
C LEU A 271 -28.20 -18.59 -0.76
N LEU A 272 -26.95 -18.73 -0.31
CA LEU A 272 -26.38 -20.04 0.09
C LEU A 272 -27.17 -20.70 1.23
N CYS A 273 -27.68 -19.92 2.19
CA CYS A 273 -28.53 -20.42 3.28
C CYS A 273 -29.93 -20.82 2.81
N ILE A 274 -30.52 -20.09 1.84
CA ILE A 274 -31.85 -20.39 1.30
C ILE A 274 -31.84 -21.68 0.47
N PHE A 275 -30.78 -21.93 -0.31
CA PHE A 275 -30.64 -23.18 -1.08
C PHE A 275 -30.34 -24.41 -0.21
N ARG A 276 -29.82 -24.22 1.02
CA ARG A 276 -29.62 -25.30 2.00
C ARG A 276 -30.90 -25.77 2.70
N ARG A 277 -31.94 -24.93 2.78
CA ARG A 277 -33.20 -25.27 3.46
C ARG A 277 -34.22 -26.04 2.60
N LYS A 278 -33.95 -26.23 1.30
CA LYS A 278 -34.80 -27.00 0.40
C LYS A 278 -34.19 -28.37 0.10
N LYS A 279 -34.05 -29.22 1.12
CA LYS A 279 -33.89 -30.67 0.99
C LYS A 279 -34.51 -31.38 2.19
#